data_AF-A0A3D3S5V6-F1
#
_entry.id   AF-A0A3D3S5V6-F1
#
_cell.length_a   1.000
_cell.length_b   1.000
_cell.length_c   1.000
_cell.angle_alpha   90.00
_cell.angle_beta   90.00
_cell.angle_gamma   90.00
#
_symmetry.space_group_name_H-M   'P 1'
#
loop_
_entity.id
_entity.type
_entity.pdbx_description
1 polymer ?
#
loop_
_entity_poly.entity_id
_entity_poly.type
_entity_poly.pdbx_seq_one_letter_code
_entity_poly.pdbx_strand_id
1 'polypeptide(L)' 'MAVSRIGYISLYVTDLEAARHHYLNVVGLRETDGAGRLYLQAADNQDHHCLILTQAPRAGLDHVA' A
#
# COMPACT_ATOMS: atom_id res chain seq x y z
N MET A 1 -7.96 -14.51 -20.77
CA MET A 1 -7.07 -13.36 -20.50
C MET A 1 -5.80 -13.90 -19.89
N ALA A 2 -4.64 -13.46 -20.38
CA ALA A 2 -3.35 -13.80 -19.78
C ALA A 2 -3.01 -12.79 -18.67
N VAL A 3 -2.24 -13.24 -17.67
CA VAL A 3 -1.70 -12.36 -16.62
C VAL A 3 -0.64 -11.46 -17.25
N SER A 4 -0.73 -10.14 -17.01
CA SER A 4 0.18 -9.15 -17.58
C SER A 4 1.18 -8.59 -16.56
N ARG A 5 0.72 -8.31 -15.33
CA ARG A 5 1.54 -7.78 -14.23
C ARG A 5 0.82 -7.92 -12.89
N ILE A 6 1.54 -7.63 -11.81
CA ILE A 6 0.95 -7.30 -10.51
C ILE A 6 0.49 -5.84 -10.57
N GLY A 7 -0.77 -5.60 -10.24
CA GLY A 7 -1.36 -4.26 -10.13
C GLY A 7 -1.00 -3.61 -8.80
N TYR A 8 -1.35 -4.25 -7.68
CA TYR A 8 -1.04 -3.75 -6.36
C TYR A 8 -1.01 -4.86 -5.30
N ILE A 9 -0.46 -4.52 -4.14
CA ILE A 9 -0.42 -5.39 -2.96
C ILE A 9 -1.18 -4.71 -1.81
N SER A 10 -2.02 -5.48 -1.11
CA SER A 10 -2.65 -5.07 0.15
C SER A 10 -1.97 -5.77 1.32
N LEU A 11 -1.54 -4.99 2.32
CA LEU A 11 -0.87 -5.48 3.51
C LEU A 11 -1.62 -5.10 4.78
N TYR A 12 -1.59 -6.03 5.74
CA TYR A 12 -1.89 -5.74 7.13
C TYR A 12 -0.65 -5.24 7.86
N VAL A 13 -0.79 -4.14 8.58
CA VAL A 13 0.24 -3.54 9.44
C VAL A 13 -0.28 -3.41 10.86
N THR A 14 0.60 -3.57 11.85
CA THR A 14 0.21 -3.50 13.27
C THR A 14 0.08 -2.06 13.77
N ASP A 15 0.81 -1.13 13.14
CA ASP A 15 0.78 0.30 13.43
C ASP A 15 0.75 1.06 12.10
N LEU A 16 -0.38 1.70 11.81
CA LEU A 16 -0.57 2.39 10.54
C LEU A 16 0.26 3.67 10.44
N GLU A 17 0.50 4.37 11.54
CA GLU A 17 1.25 5.62 11.54
C GLU A 17 2.75 5.38 11.41
N ALA A 18 3.28 4.35 12.07
CA ALA A 18 4.66 3.92 11.86
C ALA A 18 4.89 3.47 10.41
N ALA A 19 3.93 2.71 9.84
CA ALA A 19 4.01 2.28 8.45
C ALA A 19 3.88 3.46 7.48
N ARG A 20 2.96 4.40 7.71
CA ARG A 20 2.83 5.66 6.97
C ARG A 20 4.16 6.40 6.95
N HIS A 21 4.78 6.62 8.10
CA HIS A 21 6.08 7.29 8.15
C HIS A 21 7.14 6.55 7.32
N HIS A 22 7.22 5.22 7.44
CA HIS A 22 8.17 4.42 6.68
C HIS A 22 7.95 4.56 5.16
N TYR A 23 6.72 4.31 4.68
CA TYR A 23 6.46 4.29 3.25
C TYR A 23 6.47 5.69 2.61
N LEU A 24 6.08 6.74 3.33
CA LEU A 24 6.13 8.11 2.81
C LEU A 24 7.54 8.72 2.90
N ASN A 25 8.19 8.64 4.07
CA ASN A 25 9.42 9.40 4.33
C ASN A 25 10.71 8.62 4.08
N VAL A 26 10.67 7.29 4.19
CA VAL A 26 11.85 6.43 3.97
C VAL A 26 11.84 5.87 2.55
N VAL A 27 10.71 5.29 2.13
CA VAL A 27 10.57 4.72 0.78
C VAL A 27 10.27 5.79 -0.27
N GLY A 28 9.55 6.86 0.09
CA GLY A 28 9.22 7.94 -0.83
C GLY A 28 7.95 7.72 -1.66
N LEU A 29 7.03 6.87 -1.19
CA LEU A 29 5.72 6.72 -1.83
C LEU A 29 4.83 7.92 -1.52
N ARG A 30 3.91 8.23 -2.44
CA ARG A 30 2.90 9.27 -2.22
C ARG A 30 1.59 8.66 -1.75
N GLU A 31 0.97 9.28 -0.76
CA GLU A 31 -0.40 8.97 -0.37
C GLU A 31 -1.38 9.47 -1.43
N THR A 32 -2.35 8.63 -1.80
CA THR A 32 -3.40 8.98 -2.76
C THR A 32 -4.79 9.05 -2.14
N ASP A 33 -5.05 8.29 -1.08
CA ASP A 33 -6.29 8.30 -0.30
C ASP A 33 -6.06 7.75 1.11
N GLY A 34 -6.96 8.05 2.06
CA GLY A 34 -6.76 7.87 3.50
C GLY A 34 -8.00 7.49 4.35
N ALA A 35 -9.12 7.08 3.76
CA ALA A 35 -10.31 6.72 4.55
C ALA A 35 -10.25 5.28 5.11
N GLY A 36 -9.67 5.11 6.30
CA GLY A 36 -9.60 3.83 7.04
C GLY A 36 -8.54 2.84 6.55
N ARG A 37 -7.92 3.12 5.40
CA ARG A 37 -6.74 2.44 4.84
C ARG A 37 -5.85 3.49 4.19
N LEU A 38 -4.55 3.22 4.13
CA LEU A 38 -3.58 4.09 3.49
C LEU A 38 -3.27 3.58 2.08
N TYR A 39 -3.58 4.38 1.07
CA TYR A 39 -3.31 4.05 -0.34
C TYR A 39 -2.06 4.79 -0.81
N LEU A 40 -1.14 4.04 -1.41
CA LEU A 40 0.20 4.50 -1.73
C LEU A 40 0.55 4.23 -3.19
N GLN A 41 1.21 5.20 -3.82
CA GLN A 41 1.61 5.15 -5.20
C GLN A 41 3.10 5.47 -5.37
N ALA A 42 3.78 4.70 -6.22
CA ALA A 42 5.14 5.01 -6.67
C ALA A 42 5.13 6.09 -7.76
N ALA A 43 6.21 6.83 -7.91
CA ALA A 43 6.29 7.97 -8.84
C ALA A 43 6.07 7.58 -10.31
N ASP A 44 6.48 6.38 -10.71
CA ASP A 44 6.37 5.84 -12.07
C ASP A 44 5.09 5.03 -12.32
N ASN A 45 4.29 4.76 -11.27
CA ASN A 45 3.10 3.94 -11.39
C ASN A 45 1.94 4.73 -12.04
N GLN A 46 1.27 4.12 -13.02
CA GLN A 46 0.13 4.74 -13.72
C GLN A 46 -1.22 4.48 -13.04
N ASP A 47 -1.32 3.47 -12.16
CA ASP A 47 -2.55 3.17 -11.42
C ASP A 47 -2.73 4.09 -10.20
N HIS A 48 -3.95 4.14 -9.67
CA HIS A 48 -4.29 4.91 -8.46
C HIS A 48 -3.41 4.58 -7.24
N HIS A 49 -2.95 3.33 -7.13
CA HIS A 49 -2.11 2.85 -6.05
C HIS A 49 -1.38 1.59 -6.49
N CYS A 50 -0.26 1.32 -5.84
CA CYS A 50 0.52 0.09 -5.95
C CYS A 50 0.61 -0.65 -4.61
N LEU A 51 0.27 0.03 -3.50
CA LEU A 51 0.30 -0.52 -2.15
C LEU A 51 -0.87 0.02 -1.33
N ILE A 52 -1.51 -0.86 -0.56
CA ILE A 52 -2.56 -0.52 0.41
C ILE A 52 -2.12 -1.03 1.77
N LEU A 53 -2.22 -0.20 2.81
CA LEU A 53 -1.98 -0.59 4.19
C LEU A 53 -3.26 -0.51 5.01
N THR A 54 -3.57 -1.60 5.70
CA THR A 54 -4.71 -1.72 6.61
C THR A 54 -4.22 -2.08 8.00
N GLN A 55 -4.67 -1.37 9.04
CA GLN A 55 -4.29 -1.72 10.40
C GLN A 55 -4.97 -3.03 10.84
N ALA A 56 -4.20 -3.96 11.40
CA ALA A 56 -4.72 -5.21 11.97
C ALA A 56 -3.85 -5.72 13.14
N PRO A 57 -4.37 -6.62 14.00
CA PRO A 57 -3.61 -7.16 15.15
C PRO A 57 -2.35 -7.95 14.78
N ARG A 58 -2.20 -8.34 13.50
CA ARG A 58 -1.06 -9.11 13.00
C ARG A 58 -0.65 -8.58 11.62
N ALA A 59 0.64 -8.43 11.40
CA ALA A 59 1.18 -8.10 10.08
C ALA A 59 1.01 -9.29 9.12
N GLY A 60 0.76 -9.00 7.84
CA GLY A 60 0.60 -10.05 6.83
C GLY A 60 0.20 -9.55 5.45
N LEU A 61 0.20 -10.47 4.49
CA LEU A 61 -0.38 -10.26 3.17
C LEU A 61 -1.90 -10.40 3.27
N ASP A 62 -2.64 -9.39 2.82
CA ASP A 62 -4.09 -9.47 2.68
C ASP A 62 -4.45 -10.08 1.32
N HIS A 63 -4.06 -9.40 0.23
CA HIS A 63 -4.22 -9.92 -1.13
C HIS A 63 -3.26 -9.25 -2.12
N VAL A 64 -3.15 -9.85 -3.31
CA VAL A 64 -2.42 -9.34 -4.48
C VAL A 64 -3.38 -9.34 -5.66
N ALA A 65 -3.42 -8.23 -6.40
CA ALA A 65 -4.28 -8.03 -7.56
C ALA A 65 -3.46 -7.69 -8.81
#